data_AF-A0A4Q7XE69-F1
#
_entry.id   AF-A0A4Q7XE69-F1
#
_cell.length_a   1.000
_cell.length_b   1.000
_cell.length_c   1.000
_cell.angle_alpha   90.00
_cell.angle_beta   90.00
_cell.angle_gamma   90.00
#
_symmetry.space_group_name_H-M   'P 1'
#
loop_
_entity.id
_entity.type
_entity.pdbx_description
1 polymer ?
#
loop_
_entity_poly.entity_id
_entity_poly.type
_entity_poly.pdbx_seq_one_letter_code
_entity_poly.pdbx_strand_id
1 'polypeptide(L)'
;MSTNLAERVAARRSHPPARQTTRGAVAQQPNLVQFVQSMRGEIARALPAHVANPERIARIALTELRRVEHLAECTQESFGGALMTCAQLGLEPGGALGEAYLLPFWNKRVRAYEVQLVIGYQGMIRLFWQHPAAAGLAAHTVYENDDFEFEYGLDPVLRHKPARSDRGRPTDYYAVAKMANGGSAFVVMSVEDVEVIRQRSKSRDSGPWSTDYDAMARKTVIRQLFKLLPKSPELARAVAHDEGVRRDLSPEGLDTPPDYIEGEVVEQAPADEQHATVEDVPAEFAGWPEATEPGGAADGS
;
A
#
# COMPACT_ATOMS: atom_id res chain seq x y z
N MET A 1 -40.16 83.25 -6.11
CA MET A 1 -40.60 82.37 -7.22
C MET A 1 -39.34 81.83 -7.88
N SER A 2 -38.77 80.73 -7.40
CA SER A 2 -39.15 79.32 -7.65
C SER A 2 -39.10 78.96 -9.14
N THR A 3 -38.05 78.21 -9.50
CA THR A 3 -37.87 77.23 -10.60
C THR A 3 -36.37 77.23 -10.97
N ASN A 4 -35.64 76.14 -11.14
CA ASN A 4 -36.05 74.76 -11.30
C ASN A 4 -34.97 73.80 -10.75
N LEU A 5 -35.41 72.90 -9.86
CA LEU A 5 -34.68 71.71 -9.42
C LEU A 5 -34.44 70.71 -10.59
N ALA A 6 -35.06 70.94 -11.74
CA ALA A 6 -35.00 70.11 -12.94
C ALA A 6 -33.65 70.15 -13.68
N GLU A 7 -32.87 71.24 -13.60
CA GLU A 7 -31.59 71.35 -14.32
C GLU A 7 -30.42 70.66 -13.60
N ARG A 8 -30.54 70.38 -12.30
CA ARG A 8 -29.51 69.64 -11.55
C ARG A 8 -29.64 68.13 -11.62
N VAL A 9 -30.70 67.60 -12.26
CA VAL A 9 -30.93 66.16 -12.44
C VAL A 9 -30.46 65.66 -13.82
N ALA A 10 -30.17 66.56 -14.78
CA ALA A 10 -29.79 66.20 -16.15
C ALA A 10 -28.29 65.86 -16.35
N ALA A 11 -27.42 66.04 -15.35
CA ALA A 11 -25.97 65.84 -15.48
C ALA A 11 -25.42 64.59 -14.75
N ARG A 12 -26.26 63.59 -14.46
CA ARG A 12 -25.83 62.31 -13.85
C ARG A 12 -26.42 61.09 -14.54
N ARG A 13 -26.05 60.85 -15.80
CA ARG A 13 -26.10 59.53 -16.43
C ARG A 13 -24.93 59.35 -17.40
N SER A 14 -23.71 59.38 -16.88
CA SER A 14 -22.58 58.71 -17.53
C SER A 14 -22.34 57.39 -16.80
N HIS A 15 -22.64 56.30 -17.50
CA HIS A 15 -22.30 54.94 -17.14
C HIS A 15 -20.77 54.87 -16.92
N PRO A 16 -20.26 54.39 -15.77
CA PRO A 16 -18.86 54.02 -15.71
C PRO A 16 -18.64 52.83 -16.65
N PRO A 17 -17.55 52.79 -17.45
CA PRO A 17 -17.25 51.58 -18.21
C PRO A 17 -17.04 50.46 -17.21
N ALA A 18 -17.74 49.35 -17.42
CA ALA A 18 -17.56 48.13 -16.66
C ALA A 18 -16.05 47.81 -16.61
N ARG A 19 -15.48 47.79 -15.40
CA ARG A 19 -14.20 47.14 -15.16
C ARG A 19 -14.39 45.70 -15.64
N GLN A 20 -13.84 45.38 -16.81
CA GLN A 20 -13.62 44.01 -17.22
C GLN A 20 -12.73 43.41 -16.14
N THR A 21 -13.34 42.68 -15.22
CA THR A 21 -12.65 41.63 -14.50
C THR A 21 -12.18 40.67 -15.58
N THR A 22 -10.91 40.80 -15.96
CA THR A 22 -10.18 39.69 -16.56
C THR A 22 -10.39 38.53 -15.60
N ARG A 23 -11.30 37.62 -15.94
CA ARG A 23 -11.31 36.26 -15.41
C ARG A 23 -9.90 35.78 -15.68
N GLY A 24 -9.06 35.78 -14.65
CA GLY A 24 -7.80 35.07 -14.68
C GLY A 24 -8.13 33.70 -15.24
N ALA A 25 -7.46 33.33 -16.33
CA ALA A 25 -7.46 31.96 -16.78
C ALA A 25 -7.12 31.14 -15.53
N VAL A 26 -8.11 30.38 -15.06
CA VAL A 26 -7.84 29.31 -14.09
C VAL A 26 -6.76 28.50 -14.79
N ALA A 27 -5.54 28.55 -14.28
CA ALA A 27 -4.48 27.68 -14.76
C ALA A 27 -5.08 26.29 -14.67
N GLN A 28 -5.44 25.72 -15.83
CA GLN A 28 -6.03 24.39 -15.89
C GLN A 28 -4.98 23.50 -15.24
N GLN A 29 -5.29 23.01 -14.04
CA GLN A 29 -4.43 22.06 -13.38
C GLN A 29 -4.17 20.94 -14.39
N PRO A 30 -2.91 20.52 -14.58
CA PRO A 30 -2.60 19.45 -15.51
C PRO A 30 -3.51 18.27 -15.17
N ASN A 31 -4.22 17.77 -16.18
CA ASN A 31 -4.93 16.50 -16.05
C ASN A 31 -3.91 15.46 -15.56
N LEU A 32 -4.22 14.66 -14.52
CA LEU A 32 -3.31 13.64 -14.00
C LEU A 32 -2.77 12.72 -15.10
N VAL A 33 -3.54 12.50 -16.18
CA VAL A 33 -3.08 11.81 -17.39
C VAL A 33 -1.86 12.50 -18.01
N GLN A 34 -1.89 13.81 -18.20
CA GLN A 34 -0.76 14.58 -18.74
C GLN A 34 0.41 14.62 -17.74
N PHE A 35 0.10 14.68 -16.45
CA PHE A 35 1.11 14.66 -15.40
C PHE A 35 1.91 13.35 -15.38
N VAL A 36 1.25 12.19 -15.48
CA VAL A 36 1.93 10.88 -15.58
C VAL A 36 2.87 10.86 -16.78
N GLN A 37 2.48 11.49 -17.90
CA GLN A 37 3.33 11.57 -19.10
C GLN A 37 4.59 12.41 -18.84
N SER A 38 4.47 13.53 -18.14
CA SER A 38 5.63 14.34 -17.77
C SER A 38 6.57 13.66 -16.76
N MET A 39 6.05 12.79 -15.89
CA MET A 39 6.84 12.11 -14.86
C MET A 39 7.64 10.90 -15.37
N ARG A 40 7.46 10.46 -16.63
CA ARG A 40 8.11 9.23 -17.12
C ARG A 40 9.62 9.19 -16.91
N GLY A 41 10.31 10.31 -17.12
CA GLY A 41 11.76 10.40 -16.91
C GLY A 41 12.18 10.37 -15.44
N GLU A 42 11.31 10.77 -14.52
CA GLU A 42 11.54 10.65 -13.07
C GLU A 42 11.30 9.21 -12.60
N ILE A 43 10.18 8.61 -13.04
CA ILE A 43 9.86 7.20 -12.77
C ILE A 43 10.99 6.29 -13.24
N ALA A 44 11.52 6.52 -14.44
CA ALA A 44 12.60 5.73 -15.00
C ALA A 44 13.91 5.84 -14.19
N ARG A 45 14.20 7.03 -13.63
CA ARG A 45 15.39 7.24 -12.78
C ARG A 45 15.21 6.66 -11.37
N ALA A 46 13.98 6.59 -10.89
CA ALA A 46 13.65 6.08 -9.57
C ALA A 46 13.65 4.55 -9.49
N LEU A 47 13.39 3.85 -10.60
CA LEU A 47 13.28 2.41 -10.62
C LEU A 47 14.59 1.71 -10.25
N PRO A 48 14.55 0.66 -9.39
CA PRO A 48 15.70 -0.20 -9.18
C PRO A 48 16.20 -0.78 -10.50
N ALA A 49 17.52 -0.88 -10.66
CA ALA A 49 18.14 -1.32 -11.93
C ALA A 49 17.65 -2.71 -12.42
N HIS A 50 17.15 -3.55 -11.51
CA HIS A 50 16.61 -4.87 -11.81
C HIS A 50 15.13 -4.87 -12.21
N VAL A 51 14.41 -3.74 -12.09
CA VAL A 51 12.99 -3.60 -12.44
C VAL A 51 12.88 -2.84 -13.77
N ALA A 52 12.58 -3.57 -14.84
CA ALA A 52 12.94 -3.15 -16.20
C ALA A 52 11.85 -2.41 -17.01
N ASN A 53 10.79 -1.84 -16.41
CA ASN A 53 9.72 -1.25 -17.24
C ASN A 53 9.02 0.01 -16.67
N PRO A 54 9.66 1.19 -16.78
CA PRO A 54 9.05 2.49 -16.46
C PRO A 54 7.74 2.75 -17.22
N GLU A 55 7.68 2.34 -18.50
CA GLU A 55 6.51 2.49 -19.37
C GLU A 55 5.33 1.66 -18.86
N ARG A 56 5.59 0.50 -18.25
CA ARG A 56 4.56 -0.34 -17.62
C ARG A 56 3.97 0.35 -16.41
N ILE A 57 4.80 0.88 -15.50
CA ILE A 57 4.31 1.63 -14.33
C ILE A 57 3.43 2.80 -14.76
N ALA A 58 3.90 3.62 -15.70
CA ALA A 58 3.11 4.74 -16.23
C ALA A 58 1.80 4.28 -16.87
N ARG A 59 1.81 3.16 -17.61
CA ARG A 59 0.60 2.60 -18.23
C ARG A 59 -0.40 2.10 -17.19
N ILE A 60 0.05 1.39 -16.16
CA ILE A 60 -0.84 0.89 -15.10
C ILE A 60 -1.41 2.06 -14.31
N ALA A 61 -0.60 3.08 -13.97
CA ALA A 61 -1.09 4.30 -13.31
C ALA A 61 -2.21 4.99 -14.12
N LEU A 62 -2.07 5.06 -15.46
CA LEU A 62 -3.12 5.58 -16.35
C LEU A 62 -4.39 4.70 -16.37
N THR A 63 -4.24 3.39 -16.22
CA THR A 63 -5.37 2.47 -16.08
C THR A 63 -6.08 2.68 -14.74
N GLU A 64 -5.33 2.78 -13.64
CA GLU A 64 -5.91 2.99 -12.30
C GLU A 64 -6.67 4.31 -12.21
N LEU A 65 -6.21 5.39 -12.84
CA LEU A 65 -6.93 6.67 -12.92
C LEU A 65 -8.34 6.54 -13.52
N ARG A 66 -8.59 5.51 -14.34
CA ARG A 66 -9.91 5.25 -14.94
C ARG A 66 -10.73 4.26 -14.13
N ARG A 67 -10.06 3.37 -13.38
CA ARG A 67 -10.68 2.24 -12.68
C ARG A 67 -11.09 2.62 -11.25
N VAL A 68 -10.27 3.39 -10.57
CA VAL A 68 -10.44 3.74 -9.15
C VAL A 68 -11.24 5.04 -9.05
N GLU A 69 -12.40 4.98 -8.40
CA GLU A 69 -13.31 6.10 -8.24
C GLU A 69 -12.63 7.23 -7.46
N HIS A 70 -12.79 8.49 -7.91
CA HIS A 70 -12.14 9.70 -7.39
C HIS A 70 -10.60 9.75 -7.48
N LEU A 71 -9.91 8.73 -7.98
CA LEU A 71 -8.45 8.79 -8.11
C LEU A 71 -7.99 9.89 -9.08
N ALA A 72 -8.77 10.13 -10.14
CA ALA A 72 -8.53 11.21 -11.10
C ALA A 72 -8.73 12.63 -10.51
N GLU A 73 -9.40 12.74 -9.35
CA GLU A 73 -9.67 13.99 -8.64
C GLU A 73 -8.63 14.28 -7.54
N CYS A 74 -7.71 13.35 -7.30
CA CYS A 74 -6.65 13.54 -6.31
C CYS A 74 -5.68 14.66 -6.69
N THR A 75 -5.06 15.27 -5.68
CA THR A 75 -4.00 16.26 -5.90
C THR A 75 -2.83 15.66 -6.68
N GLN A 76 -2.25 16.47 -7.57
CA GLN A 76 -1.12 16.08 -8.41
C GLN A 76 0.09 15.65 -7.55
N GLU A 77 0.32 16.35 -6.44
CA GLU A 77 1.41 16.10 -5.50
C GLU A 77 1.25 14.74 -4.81
N SER A 78 0.05 14.41 -4.32
CA SER A 78 -0.17 13.12 -3.64
C SER A 78 -0.12 11.95 -4.61
N PHE A 79 -0.68 12.10 -5.81
CA PHE A 79 -0.61 11.07 -6.85
C PHE A 79 0.82 10.82 -7.30
N GLY A 80 1.57 11.89 -7.59
CA GLY A 80 2.96 11.80 -7.99
C GLY A 80 3.85 11.20 -6.90
N GLY A 81 3.64 11.61 -5.65
CA GLY A 81 4.40 11.10 -4.51
C GLY A 81 4.18 9.60 -4.31
N ALA A 82 2.94 9.13 -4.40
CA ALA A 82 2.62 7.71 -4.33
C ALA A 82 3.25 6.91 -5.49
N LEU A 83 3.17 7.44 -6.72
CA LEU A 83 3.76 6.80 -7.90
C LEU A 83 5.30 6.73 -7.82
N MET A 84 5.94 7.79 -7.32
CA MET A 84 7.39 7.80 -7.08
C MET A 84 7.79 6.80 -6.01
N THR A 85 7.03 6.70 -4.91
CA THR A 85 7.28 5.66 -3.89
C THR A 85 7.17 4.25 -4.50
N CYS A 86 6.14 3.96 -5.30
CA CYS A 86 6.04 2.68 -6.00
C CYS A 86 7.25 2.42 -6.92
N ALA A 87 7.66 3.42 -7.70
CA ALA A 87 8.80 3.31 -8.60
C ALA A 87 10.09 3.03 -7.83
N GLN A 88 10.37 3.76 -6.74
CA GLN A 88 11.58 3.60 -5.92
C GLN A 88 11.62 2.26 -5.19
N LEU A 89 10.46 1.72 -4.77
CA LEU A 89 10.35 0.39 -4.18
C LEU A 89 10.32 -0.74 -5.23
N GLY A 90 10.20 -0.41 -6.52
CA GLY A 90 10.08 -1.40 -7.58
C GLY A 90 8.77 -2.21 -7.52
N LEU A 91 7.70 -1.60 -6.99
CA LEU A 91 6.36 -2.18 -6.87
C LEU A 91 5.43 -1.64 -7.96
N GLU A 92 4.60 -2.52 -8.52
CA GLU A 92 3.58 -2.13 -9.50
C GLU A 92 2.38 -1.46 -8.79
N PRO A 93 2.04 -0.20 -9.11
CA PRO A 93 0.85 0.45 -8.58
C PRO A 93 -0.40 -0.16 -9.22
N GLY A 94 -1.35 -0.63 -8.42
CA GLY A 94 -2.64 -1.13 -8.87
C GLY A 94 -2.96 -2.52 -8.36
N GLY A 95 -4.24 -2.90 -8.46
CA GLY A 95 -4.74 -4.12 -7.84
C GLY A 95 -4.26 -5.42 -8.48
N ALA A 96 -3.79 -5.40 -9.72
CA ALA A 96 -3.59 -6.61 -10.54
C ALA A 96 -2.55 -7.61 -9.99
N LEU A 97 -1.43 -7.12 -9.44
CA LEU A 97 -0.43 -7.98 -8.77
C LEU A 97 -0.55 -7.92 -7.24
N GLY A 98 -1.45 -7.09 -6.70
CA GLY A 98 -1.58 -6.87 -5.27
C GLY A 98 -0.32 -6.35 -4.58
N GLU A 99 0.57 -5.65 -5.31
CA GLU A 99 1.86 -5.16 -4.81
C GLU A 99 1.73 -3.80 -4.10
N ALA A 100 0.95 -2.88 -4.67
CA ALA A 100 0.65 -1.57 -4.09
C ALA A 100 -0.68 -1.03 -4.59
N TYR A 101 -1.42 -0.29 -3.78
CA TYR A 101 -2.72 0.27 -4.12
C TYR A 101 -2.71 1.79 -3.96
N LEU A 102 -3.23 2.49 -4.96
CA LEU A 102 -3.41 3.95 -4.95
C LEU A 102 -4.86 4.23 -4.53
N LEU A 103 -5.08 4.61 -3.28
CA LEU A 103 -6.43 4.79 -2.74
C LEU A 103 -6.73 6.28 -2.52
N PRO A 104 -7.83 6.81 -3.07
CA PRO A 104 -8.25 8.18 -2.83
C PRO A 104 -8.89 8.32 -1.45
N PHE A 105 -8.42 9.31 -0.70
CA PHE A 105 -8.95 9.69 0.61
C PHE A 105 -9.36 11.15 0.59
N TRP A 106 -10.55 11.44 1.11
CA TRP A 106 -10.96 12.83 1.29
C TRP A 106 -10.23 13.45 2.49
N ASN A 107 -9.34 14.40 2.24
CA ASN A 107 -8.66 15.14 3.29
C ASN A 107 -9.40 16.43 3.62
N LYS A 108 -10.08 16.45 4.78
CA LYS A 108 -10.86 17.60 5.26
C LYS A 108 -10.02 18.87 5.49
N ARG A 109 -8.72 18.75 5.78
CA ARG A 109 -7.83 19.88 6.05
C ARG A 109 -7.52 20.67 4.77
N VAL A 110 -7.22 19.96 3.68
CA VAL A 110 -6.91 20.59 2.38
C VAL A 110 -8.12 20.66 1.45
N ARG A 111 -9.26 20.05 1.85
CA ARG A 111 -10.53 20.01 1.11
C ARG A 111 -10.38 19.49 -0.31
N ALA A 112 -9.59 18.42 -0.46
CA ALA A 112 -9.33 17.74 -1.71
C ALA A 112 -9.16 16.24 -1.46
N TYR A 113 -9.30 15.45 -2.52
CA TYR A 113 -8.88 14.05 -2.50
C TYR A 113 -7.36 13.97 -2.56
N GLU A 114 -6.77 13.08 -1.78
CA GLU A 114 -5.35 12.77 -1.81
C GLU A 114 -5.13 11.26 -1.93
N VAL A 115 -4.05 10.87 -2.59
CA VAL A 115 -3.69 9.46 -2.72
C VAL A 115 -2.97 9.00 -1.45
N GLN A 116 -3.58 8.04 -0.77
CA GLN A 116 -2.92 7.22 0.23
C GLN A 116 -2.37 5.97 -0.45
N LEU A 117 -1.06 5.75 -0.31
CA LEU A 117 -0.42 4.55 -0.80
C LEU A 117 -0.60 3.42 0.21
N VAL A 118 -1.14 2.29 -0.23
CA VAL A 118 -1.19 1.07 0.59
C VAL A 118 -0.31 0.01 -0.03
N ILE A 119 0.72 -0.43 0.68
CA ILE A 119 1.61 -1.50 0.24
C ILE A 119 0.88 -2.82 0.38
N GLY A 120 0.67 -3.50 -0.73
CA GLY A 120 0.04 -4.81 -0.73
C GLY A 120 0.95 -5.88 -0.15
N TYR A 121 0.36 -6.95 0.35
CA TYR A 121 1.12 -8.02 0.99
C TYR A 121 2.02 -8.77 -0.01
N GLN A 122 1.60 -8.90 -1.27
CA GLN A 122 2.45 -9.45 -2.33
C GLN A 122 3.67 -8.55 -2.57
N GLY A 123 3.50 -7.23 -2.45
CA GLY A 123 4.61 -6.28 -2.48
C GLY A 123 5.57 -6.48 -1.32
N MET A 124 5.05 -6.69 -0.10
CA MET A 124 5.89 -7.02 1.06
C MET A 124 6.62 -8.36 0.90
N ILE A 125 5.96 -9.39 0.38
CA ILE A 125 6.56 -10.71 0.09
C ILE A 125 7.66 -10.56 -0.96
N ARG A 126 7.40 -9.83 -2.04
CA ARG A 126 8.40 -9.55 -3.08
C ARG A 126 9.63 -8.84 -2.50
N LEU A 127 9.43 -7.79 -1.72
CA LEU A 127 10.51 -7.05 -1.07
C LEU A 127 11.29 -7.92 -0.07
N PHE A 128 10.61 -8.83 0.63
CA PHE A 128 11.26 -9.81 1.49
C PHE A 128 12.20 -10.72 0.70
N TRP A 129 11.73 -11.30 -0.41
CA TRP A 129 12.54 -12.21 -1.23
C TRP A 129 13.72 -11.53 -1.94
N GLN A 130 13.70 -10.20 -2.08
CA GLN A 130 14.85 -9.44 -2.56
C GLN A 130 15.95 -9.27 -1.50
N HIS A 131 15.64 -9.50 -0.21
CA HIS A 131 16.63 -9.40 0.85
C HIS A 131 17.65 -10.56 0.74
N PRO A 132 18.97 -10.30 0.72
CA PRO A 132 19.98 -11.34 0.52
C PRO A 132 19.94 -12.47 1.55
N ALA A 133 19.51 -12.16 2.77
CA ALA A 133 19.37 -13.15 3.84
C ALA A 133 17.97 -13.80 3.91
N ALA A 134 17.03 -13.53 2.99
CA ALA A 134 15.74 -14.22 3.01
C ALA A 134 15.91 -15.70 2.62
N ALA A 135 15.39 -16.61 3.45
CA ALA A 135 15.48 -18.05 3.19
C ALA A 135 14.12 -18.75 3.18
N GLY A 136 13.13 -18.22 3.89
CA GLY A 136 11.75 -18.67 3.70
C GLY A 136 10.72 -17.84 4.43
N LEU A 137 9.49 -17.92 3.93
CA LEU A 137 8.32 -17.24 4.44
C LEU A 137 7.11 -18.14 4.18
N ALA A 138 6.30 -18.36 5.20
CA ALA A 138 5.05 -19.11 5.05
C ALA A 138 4.01 -18.59 6.03
N ALA A 139 2.75 -18.78 5.70
CA ALA A 139 1.64 -18.52 6.61
C ALA A 139 0.59 -19.62 6.47
N HIS A 140 0.03 -20.07 7.58
CA HIS A 140 -0.89 -21.18 7.62
C HIS A 140 -2.03 -20.93 8.60
N THR A 141 -3.14 -21.61 8.34
CA THR A 141 -4.28 -21.73 9.24
C THR A 141 -4.15 -23.01 10.06
N VAL A 142 -4.38 -22.89 11.36
CA VAL A 142 -4.49 -23.97 12.35
C VAL A 142 -5.96 -24.21 12.62
N TYR A 143 -6.34 -25.47 12.75
CA TYR A 143 -7.71 -25.88 13.01
C TYR A 143 -7.78 -26.75 14.28
N GLU A 144 -8.99 -26.88 14.84
CA GLU A 144 -9.28 -27.54 16.12
C GLU A 144 -8.62 -28.92 16.30
N ASN A 145 -8.52 -29.71 15.22
CA ASN A 145 -8.02 -31.09 15.27
C ASN A 145 -6.56 -31.22 14.79
N ASP A 146 -5.86 -30.11 14.54
CA ASP A 146 -4.42 -30.12 14.26
C ASP A 146 -3.60 -30.32 15.55
N ASP A 147 -2.42 -30.94 15.44
CA ASP A 147 -1.43 -30.96 16.51
C ASP A 147 -0.58 -29.68 16.39
N PHE A 148 -0.92 -28.68 17.21
CA PHE A 148 -0.32 -27.36 17.20
C PHE A 148 0.20 -26.95 18.59
N GLU A 149 1.47 -26.57 18.63
CA GLU A 149 2.17 -26.13 19.84
C GLU A 149 3.08 -24.95 19.49
N PHE A 150 3.06 -23.92 20.32
CA PHE A 150 3.99 -22.81 20.21
C PHE A 150 4.40 -22.29 21.59
N GLU A 151 5.64 -21.85 21.69
CA GLU A 151 6.20 -21.24 22.89
C GLU A 151 6.97 -19.99 22.49
N TYR A 152 6.70 -18.89 23.19
CA TYR A 152 7.54 -17.70 23.14
C TYR A 152 8.57 -17.76 24.26
N GLY A 153 9.73 -17.16 24.04
CA GLY A 153 10.83 -17.18 25.00
C GLY A 153 12.13 -16.75 24.36
N LEU A 154 13.25 -17.00 25.03
CA LEU A 154 14.58 -16.81 24.45
C LEU A 154 14.83 -17.78 23.29
N ASP A 155 14.24 -18.97 23.36
CA ASP A 155 14.31 -20.03 22.37
C ASP A 155 12.89 -20.39 21.89
N PRO A 156 12.29 -19.58 20.99
CA PRO A 156 10.90 -19.76 20.60
C PRO A 156 10.71 -21.03 19.76
N VAL A 157 9.59 -21.73 19.97
CA VAL A 157 9.24 -22.99 19.29
C VAL A 157 7.88 -22.84 18.61
N LEU A 158 7.76 -23.39 17.39
CA LEU A 158 6.48 -23.55 16.71
C LEU A 158 6.46 -24.92 16.02
N ARG A 159 5.47 -25.74 16.35
CA ARG A 159 5.20 -27.04 15.75
C ARG A 159 3.76 -27.06 15.27
N HIS A 160 3.57 -27.38 14.00
CA HIS A 160 2.25 -27.58 13.43
C HIS A 160 2.25 -28.85 12.58
N LYS A 161 1.42 -29.81 12.96
CA LYS A 161 1.14 -31.02 12.19
C LYS A 161 -0.35 -31.03 11.84
N PRO A 162 -0.71 -30.66 10.61
CA PRO A 162 -2.10 -30.67 10.16
C PRO A 162 -2.72 -32.06 10.27
N ALA A 163 -3.97 -32.13 10.74
CA ALA A 163 -4.78 -33.33 10.64
C ALA A 163 -4.99 -33.67 9.15
N ARG A 164 -4.90 -34.96 8.78
CA ARG A 164 -5.06 -35.39 7.38
C ARG A 164 -6.48 -35.23 6.85
N SER A 165 -7.45 -35.25 7.75
CA SER A 165 -8.88 -35.16 7.44
C SER A 165 -9.60 -34.61 8.67
N ASP A 166 -10.80 -34.06 8.47
CA ASP A 166 -11.65 -33.56 9.54
C ASP A 166 -10.91 -32.58 10.47
N ARG A 167 -10.29 -31.54 9.88
CA ARG A 167 -9.47 -30.58 10.63
C ARG A 167 -10.27 -29.73 11.62
N GLY A 168 -11.59 -29.64 11.47
CA GLY A 168 -12.45 -28.83 12.31
C GLY A 168 -12.50 -27.36 11.85
N ARG A 169 -12.83 -26.46 12.77
CA ARG A 169 -12.87 -25.00 12.50
C ARG A 169 -11.48 -24.37 12.66
N PRO A 170 -11.18 -23.25 11.97
CA PRO A 170 -9.98 -22.46 12.24
C PRO A 170 -9.96 -22.00 13.71
N THR A 171 -8.78 -22.08 14.34
CA THR A 171 -8.55 -21.57 15.71
C THR A 171 -7.51 -20.46 15.72
N ASP A 172 -6.44 -20.63 14.92
CA ASP A 172 -5.31 -19.73 14.88
C ASP A 172 -4.78 -19.58 13.46
N TYR A 173 -4.06 -18.49 13.24
CA TYR A 173 -3.28 -18.23 12.05
C TYR A 173 -1.86 -17.89 12.46
N TYR A 174 -0.88 -18.43 11.76
CA TYR A 174 0.51 -18.09 12.02
C TYR A 174 1.26 -17.75 10.74
N ALA A 175 2.31 -16.95 10.87
CA ALA A 175 3.31 -16.73 9.85
C ALA A 175 4.70 -16.98 10.42
N VAL A 176 5.57 -17.61 9.62
CA VAL A 176 6.96 -17.91 9.95
C VAL A 176 7.88 -17.32 8.88
N ALA A 177 9.04 -16.84 9.29
CA ALA A 177 10.12 -16.51 8.39
C ALA A 177 11.45 -17.08 8.88
N LYS A 178 12.29 -17.48 7.93
CA LYS A 178 13.66 -17.91 8.15
C LYS A 178 14.62 -17.07 7.34
N MET A 179 15.78 -16.86 7.93
CA MET A 179 16.89 -16.13 7.35
C MET A 179 18.04 -17.09 7.05
N ALA A 180 18.81 -16.81 6.01
CA ALA A 180 19.95 -17.63 5.58
C ALA A 180 21.06 -17.73 6.65
N ASN A 181 21.11 -16.78 7.58
CA ASN A 181 22.04 -16.77 8.71
C ASN A 181 21.54 -17.58 9.93
N GLY A 182 20.45 -18.34 9.80
CA GLY A 182 19.85 -19.13 10.87
C GLY A 182 18.86 -18.38 11.77
N GLY A 183 18.68 -17.07 11.57
CA GLY A 183 17.64 -16.32 12.28
C GLY A 183 16.23 -16.74 11.86
N SER A 184 15.29 -16.77 12.80
CA SER A 184 13.88 -17.04 12.51
C SER A 184 12.97 -16.21 13.39
N ALA A 185 11.78 -15.91 12.89
CA ALA A 185 10.71 -15.30 13.67
C ALA A 185 9.37 -15.90 13.26
N PHE A 186 8.43 -15.92 14.19
CA PHE A 186 7.05 -16.26 13.90
C PHE A 186 6.09 -15.37 14.68
N VAL A 187 4.86 -15.27 14.18
CA VAL A 187 3.73 -14.66 14.87
C VAL A 187 2.58 -15.63 14.79
N VAL A 188 1.90 -15.85 15.92
CA VAL A 188 0.63 -16.57 16.00
C VAL A 188 -0.44 -15.58 16.43
N MET A 189 -1.63 -15.68 15.84
CA MET A 189 -2.81 -14.89 16.17
C MET A 189 -4.01 -15.83 16.23
N SER A 190 -4.81 -15.74 17.28
CA SER A 190 -6.08 -16.48 17.30
C SER A 190 -7.08 -15.85 16.32
N VAL A 191 -8.17 -16.57 16.01
CA VAL A 191 -9.31 -16.01 15.26
C VAL A 191 -9.82 -14.72 15.93
N GLU A 192 -9.86 -14.65 17.26
CA GLU A 192 -10.28 -13.46 17.99
C GLU A 192 -9.31 -12.28 17.79
N ASP A 193 -8.00 -12.53 17.81
CA ASP A 193 -7.01 -11.48 17.56
C ASP A 193 -7.13 -10.92 16.13
N VAL A 194 -7.39 -11.79 15.16
CA VAL A 194 -7.66 -11.38 13.77
C VAL A 194 -8.94 -10.57 13.69
N GLU A 195 -9.99 -10.96 14.40
CA GLU A 195 -11.27 -10.24 14.42
C GLU A 195 -11.11 -8.83 15.02
N VAL A 196 -10.28 -8.65 16.05
CA VAL A 196 -9.96 -7.33 16.60
C VAL A 196 -9.32 -6.41 15.54
N ILE A 197 -8.50 -6.96 14.64
CA ILE A 197 -7.92 -6.21 13.52
C ILE A 197 -8.98 -5.97 12.45
N ARG A 198 -9.78 -6.98 12.10
CA ARG A 198 -10.88 -6.84 11.12
C ARG A 198 -11.81 -5.70 11.51
N GLN A 199 -12.16 -5.57 12.79
CA GLN A 199 -13.06 -4.51 13.28
C GLN A 199 -12.55 -3.09 13.04
N ARG A 200 -11.23 -2.89 12.87
CA ARG A 200 -10.63 -1.59 12.53
C ARG A 200 -10.64 -1.32 11.03
N SER A 201 -10.86 -2.35 10.22
CA SER A 201 -10.99 -2.22 8.76
C SER A 201 -12.31 -1.55 8.40
N LYS A 202 -12.26 -0.59 7.47
CA LYS A 202 -13.46 0.05 6.93
C LYS A 202 -14.29 -0.92 6.08
N SER A 203 -13.66 -1.91 5.44
CA SER A 203 -14.30 -2.97 4.66
C SER A 203 -14.49 -4.25 5.49
N ARG A 204 -14.72 -4.13 6.80
CA ARG A 204 -14.86 -5.32 7.66
C ARG A 204 -15.98 -6.24 7.18
N ASP A 205 -17.13 -5.68 6.80
CA ASP A 205 -18.34 -6.43 6.48
C ASP A 205 -18.56 -6.59 4.96
N SER A 206 -17.54 -6.31 4.15
CA SER A 206 -17.63 -6.37 2.70
C SER A 206 -16.32 -6.84 2.05
N GLY A 207 -16.43 -7.34 0.82
CA GLY A 207 -15.26 -7.76 0.04
C GLY A 207 -14.54 -8.98 0.63
N PRO A 208 -13.20 -9.05 0.52
CA PRO A 208 -12.42 -10.24 0.87
C PRO A 208 -12.58 -10.74 2.32
N TRP A 209 -12.96 -9.88 3.25
CA TRP A 209 -13.26 -10.32 4.62
C TRP A 209 -14.52 -11.20 4.72
N SER A 210 -15.46 -11.05 3.78
CA SER A 210 -16.67 -11.88 3.68
C SER A 210 -16.51 -13.10 2.79
N THR A 211 -15.71 -13.02 1.71
CA THR A 211 -15.54 -14.10 0.73
C THR A 211 -14.34 -14.99 1.01
N ASP A 212 -13.26 -14.43 1.56
CA ASP A 212 -11.93 -15.05 1.66
C ASP A 212 -11.28 -14.79 3.03
N TYR A 213 -12.04 -15.00 4.11
CA TYR A 213 -11.61 -14.68 5.49
C TYR A 213 -10.24 -15.27 5.85
N ASP A 214 -10.01 -16.55 5.59
CA ASP A 214 -8.76 -17.24 5.91
C ASP A 214 -7.55 -16.60 5.21
N ALA A 215 -7.72 -16.16 3.98
CA ALA A 215 -6.66 -15.53 3.22
C ALA A 215 -6.37 -14.12 3.76
N MET A 216 -7.42 -13.39 4.19
CA MET A 216 -7.28 -12.10 4.87
C MET A 216 -6.64 -12.23 6.26
N ALA A 217 -6.94 -13.31 6.98
CA ALA A 217 -6.31 -13.63 8.24
C ALA A 217 -4.81 -13.93 8.05
N ARG A 218 -4.45 -14.81 7.11
CA ARG A 218 -3.03 -15.09 6.76
C ARG A 218 -2.27 -13.83 6.36
N LYS A 219 -2.88 -12.98 5.52
CA LYS A 219 -2.34 -11.66 5.16
C LYS A 219 -2.07 -10.79 6.40
N THR A 220 -2.99 -10.81 7.35
CA THR A 220 -2.88 -10.06 8.60
C THR A 220 -1.70 -10.52 9.43
N VAL A 221 -1.51 -11.84 9.59
CA VAL A 221 -0.38 -12.37 10.37
C VAL A 221 0.96 -12.12 9.68
N ILE A 222 1.04 -12.22 8.34
CA ILE A 222 2.23 -11.84 7.57
C ILE A 222 2.62 -10.39 7.83
N ARG A 223 1.64 -9.47 7.84
CA ARG A 223 1.89 -8.05 8.15
C ARG A 223 2.42 -7.84 9.56
N GLN A 224 1.95 -8.61 10.54
CA GLN A 224 2.51 -8.56 11.89
C GLN A 224 3.94 -9.12 11.93
N LEU A 225 4.21 -10.22 11.23
CA LEU A 225 5.54 -10.82 11.14
C LEU A 225 6.57 -9.84 10.57
N PHE A 226 6.23 -9.09 9.51
CA PHE A 226 7.14 -8.12 8.92
C PHE A 226 7.57 -6.99 9.87
N LYS A 227 6.82 -6.74 10.95
CA LYS A 227 7.24 -5.77 11.98
C LYS A 227 8.46 -6.28 12.76
N LEU A 228 8.58 -7.59 12.96
CA LEU A 228 9.65 -8.24 13.73
C LEU A 228 10.91 -8.49 12.91
N LEU A 229 10.76 -8.70 11.60
CA LEU A 229 11.90 -9.09 10.75
C LEU A 229 12.91 -7.96 10.59
N PRO A 230 14.22 -8.30 10.46
CA PRO A 230 15.20 -7.37 9.95
C PRO A 230 14.77 -6.96 8.54
N LYS A 231 14.68 -5.65 8.31
CA LYS A 231 14.13 -5.09 7.07
C LYS A 231 15.30 -4.70 6.18
N SER A 232 15.22 -5.03 4.89
CA SER A 232 16.02 -4.34 3.89
C SER A 232 15.67 -2.85 3.95
N PRO A 233 16.55 -1.94 3.48
CA PRO A 233 16.20 -0.54 3.32
C PRO A 233 14.88 -0.35 2.56
N GLU A 234 14.63 -1.15 1.53
CA GLU A 234 13.41 -1.13 0.73
C GLU A 234 12.18 -1.57 1.52
N LEU A 235 12.25 -2.70 2.25
CA LEU A 235 11.13 -3.15 3.09
C LEU A 235 10.87 -2.20 4.25
N ALA A 236 11.91 -1.60 4.83
CA ALA A 236 11.77 -0.59 5.88
C ALA A 236 11.04 0.65 5.36
N ARG A 237 11.42 1.14 4.16
CA ARG A 237 10.75 2.25 3.48
C ARG A 237 9.32 1.88 3.10
N ALA A 238 9.06 0.68 2.60
CA ALA A 238 7.71 0.22 2.29
C ALA A 238 6.81 0.22 3.52
N VAL A 239 7.29 -0.28 4.66
CA VAL A 239 6.54 -0.24 5.93
C VAL A 239 6.34 1.19 6.42
N ALA A 240 7.34 2.07 6.29
CA ALA A 240 7.25 3.46 6.70
C ALA A 240 6.32 4.31 5.81
N HIS A 241 6.15 3.94 4.54
CA HIS A 241 5.28 4.64 3.61
C HIS A 241 3.89 4.00 3.44
N ASP A 242 3.66 2.83 4.04
CA ASP A 242 2.35 2.17 4.03
C ASP A 242 1.31 3.05 4.73
N GLU A 243 0.15 3.18 4.11
CA GLU A 243 -0.98 3.99 4.56
C GLU A 243 -0.66 5.50 4.69
N GLY A 244 0.44 5.97 4.08
CA GLY A 244 0.85 7.37 4.09
C GLY A 244 0.45 8.15 2.84
N VAL A 245 0.41 9.47 2.97
CA VAL A 245 0.28 10.43 1.87
C VAL A 245 1.59 11.20 1.71
N ARG A 246 2.31 10.91 0.63
CA ARG A 246 3.54 11.62 0.25
C ARG A 246 3.21 12.69 -0.79
N ARG A 247 3.64 13.93 -0.53
CA ARG A 247 3.50 15.06 -1.47
C ARG A 247 4.82 15.53 -2.07
N ASP A 248 5.93 15.11 -1.47
CA ASP A 248 7.26 15.43 -1.96
C ASP A 248 7.64 14.50 -3.12
N LEU A 249 7.83 15.09 -4.31
CA LEU A 249 8.19 14.37 -5.54
C LEU A 249 9.71 14.16 -5.69
N SER A 250 10.52 14.79 -4.83
CA SER A 250 11.98 14.65 -4.87
C SER A 250 12.40 13.20 -4.59
N PRO A 251 13.53 12.72 -5.14
CA PRO A 251 14.08 11.41 -4.78
C PRO A 251 14.23 11.22 -3.26
N GLU A 252 14.63 12.28 -2.55
CA GLU A 252 14.87 12.32 -1.11
C GLU A 252 13.57 12.21 -0.29
N GLY A 253 12.41 12.48 -0.91
CA GLY A 253 11.11 12.39 -0.26
C GLY A 253 10.77 10.98 0.27
N LEU A 254 11.47 9.93 -0.16
CA LEU A 254 11.31 8.57 0.38
C LEU A 254 12.00 8.38 1.73
N ASP A 255 13.04 9.17 2.01
CA ASP A 255 13.77 9.09 3.29
C ASP A 255 13.07 9.90 4.39
N THR A 256 12.02 10.67 4.03
CA THR A 256 11.14 11.37 4.98
C THR A 256 9.85 10.57 5.16
N PRO A 257 9.39 10.33 6.41
CA PRO A 257 8.10 9.70 6.64
C PRO A 257 6.95 10.51 6.00
N PRO A 258 5.96 9.86 5.39
CA PRO A 258 4.82 10.57 4.82
C PRO A 258 3.88 11.09 5.90
N ASP A 259 2.92 11.92 5.50
CA ASP A 259 1.85 12.34 6.39
C ASP A 259 0.77 11.27 6.48
N TYR A 260 0.34 10.96 7.70
CA TYR A 260 -0.83 10.11 7.94
C TYR A 260 -2.06 11.00 8.13
N ILE A 261 -3.06 10.81 7.27
CA ILE A 261 -4.28 11.62 7.28
C ILE A 261 -5.44 10.85 7.90
N GLU A 262 -6.19 11.51 8.80
CA GLU A 262 -7.48 11.02 9.25
C GLU A 262 -8.54 11.37 8.19
N GLY A 263 -8.54 10.62 7.09
CA GLY A 263 -9.46 10.79 5.97
C GLY A 263 -10.55 9.72 5.90
N GLU A 264 -11.59 10.00 5.13
CA GLU A 264 -12.58 8.99 4.72
C GLU A 264 -12.09 8.35 3.43
N VAL A 265 -12.00 7.01 3.42
CA VAL A 265 -11.72 6.24 2.20
C VAL A 265 -12.98 6.35 1.36
N VAL A 266 -12.83 6.64 0.07
CA VAL A 266 -13.95 6.43 -0.85
C VAL A 266 -14.16 4.93 -0.98
N GLU A 267 -15.33 4.45 -0.53
CA GLU A 267 -15.76 3.08 -0.83
C GLU A 267 -15.72 2.87 -2.33
N GLN A 268 -14.75 2.07 -2.78
CA GLN A 268 -14.72 1.65 -4.16
C GLN A 268 -15.87 0.67 -4.35
N ALA A 269 -16.71 0.90 -5.37
CA ALA A 269 -17.59 -0.17 -5.86
C ALA A 269 -16.73 -1.44 -6.04
N PRO A 270 -17.21 -2.64 -5.63
CA PRO A 270 -16.43 -3.85 -5.78
C PRO A 270 -15.96 -3.92 -7.23
N ALA A 271 -14.67 -3.74 -7.44
CA ALA A 271 -14.08 -3.84 -8.76
C ALA A 271 -14.46 -5.22 -9.28
N ASP A 272 -14.98 -5.30 -10.51
CA ASP A 272 -15.32 -6.56 -11.18
C ASP A 272 -14.30 -7.63 -10.77
N GLU A 273 -14.83 -8.74 -10.26
CA GLU A 273 -14.22 -9.83 -9.48
C GLU A 273 -13.00 -10.51 -10.12
N GLN A 274 -12.40 -9.94 -11.15
CA GLN A 274 -11.43 -10.57 -12.02
C GLN A 274 -9.97 -10.43 -11.57
N HIS A 275 -9.64 -9.61 -10.57
CA HIS A 275 -8.23 -9.39 -10.17
C HIS A 275 -7.95 -9.25 -8.67
N ALA A 276 -8.93 -9.47 -7.80
CA ALA A 276 -8.63 -9.86 -6.43
C ALA A 276 -8.54 -11.40 -6.37
N THR A 277 -7.76 -12.01 -7.26
CA THR A 277 -7.25 -13.34 -6.95
C THR A 277 -6.39 -13.14 -5.72
N VAL A 278 -6.91 -13.50 -4.55
CA VAL A 278 -6.06 -13.70 -3.40
C VAL A 278 -5.21 -14.91 -3.78
N GLU A 279 -4.09 -14.65 -4.48
CA GLU A 279 -3.12 -15.68 -4.77
C GLU A 279 -2.71 -16.22 -3.40
N ASP A 280 -3.11 -17.46 -3.13
CA ASP A 280 -2.76 -18.11 -1.90
C ASP A 280 -1.25 -17.98 -1.72
N VAL A 281 -0.85 -17.48 -0.54
CA VAL A 281 0.55 -17.58 -0.08
C VAL A 281 0.98 -19.01 -0.42
N PRO A 282 2.04 -19.23 -1.21
CA PRO A 282 2.36 -20.55 -1.71
C PRO A 282 2.33 -21.57 -0.57
N ALA A 283 1.32 -22.45 -0.58
CA ALA A 283 1.18 -23.49 0.42
C ALA A 283 2.34 -24.50 0.33
N GLU A 284 2.94 -24.59 -0.87
CA GLU A 284 4.02 -25.51 -1.20
C GLU A 284 5.38 -24.85 -1.04
N PHE A 285 5.91 -25.06 0.15
CA PHE A 285 7.28 -24.83 0.53
C PHE A 285 8.23 -25.83 -0.18
N ALA A 286 9.14 -25.34 -1.04
CA ALA A 286 10.05 -26.16 -1.85
C ALA A 286 11.26 -26.76 -1.10
N GLY A 287 11.25 -26.76 0.23
CA GLY A 287 12.38 -27.25 1.05
C GLY A 287 13.27 -26.11 1.56
N TRP A 288 13.79 -26.25 2.78
CA TRP A 288 14.67 -25.24 3.39
C TRP A 288 16.06 -25.46 2.83
N PRO A 289 16.79 -24.42 2.38
CA PRO A 289 18.22 -24.57 2.24
C PRO A 289 18.77 -24.97 3.61
N GLU A 290 19.55 -26.05 3.68
CA GLU A 290 20.27 -26.41 4.89
C GLU A 290 21.11 -25.20 5.32
N ALA A 291 21.02 -24.85 6.60
CA ALA A 291 21.92 -23.85 7.16
C ALA A 291 23.35 -24.35 6.91
N THR A 292 24.13 -23.60 6.14
CA THR A 292 25.55 -23.92 5.96
C THR A 292 26.20 -23.90 7.33
N GLU A 293 26.65 -25.06 7.82
CA GLU A 293 27.37 -25.14 9.07
C GLU A 293 28.59 -24.21 9.01
N PRO A 294 28.87 -23.43 10.07
CA PRO A 294 30.09 -22.63 10.13
C PRO A 294 31.27 -23.61 10.03
N GLY A 295 32.04 -23.49 8.95
CA GLY A 295 33.13 -24.39 8.61
C GLY A 295 34.01 -24.68 9.83
N GLY A 296 34.11 -25.98 10.16
CA GLY A 296 34.96 -26.46 11.22
C GLY A 296 36.36 -25.90 11.08
N ALA A 297 36.83 -25.25 12.13
CA ALA A 297 38.23 -24.93 12.29
C ALA A 297 39.02 -26.25 12.16
N ALA A 298 39.75 -26.39 11.07
CA ALA A 298 40.76 -27.41 10.95
C ALA A 298 41.88 -27.04 11.93
N ASP A 299 41.86 -27.68 13.11
CA ASP A 299 43.00 -27.72 14.01
C ASP A 299 44.13 -28.48 13.31
N GLY A 300 45.03 -27.74 12.68
CA GLY A 300 46.32 -28.24 12.21
C GLY A 300 47.28 -28.36 13.38
N SER A 301 47.56 -29.60 13.80
CA SER A 301 48.77 -29.98 14.54
C SER A 301 49.90 -30.33 13.57
#